data_AF-A0A350KPJ1-F1
#
_entry.id   AF-A0A350KPJ1-F1
#
_cell.length_a   1.000
_cell.length_b   1.000
_cell.length_c   1.000
_cell.angle_alpha   90.00
_cell.angle_beta   90.00
_cell.angle_gamma   90.00
#
_symmetry.space_group_name_H-M   'P 1'
#
loop_
_entity.id
_entity.type
_entity.pdbx_description
1 polymer ?
#
loop_
_entity_poly.entity_id
_entity_poly.type
_entity_poly.pdbx_seq_one_letter_code
_entity_poly.pdbx_strand_id
1 'polypeptide(L)'
;MLEIDFEANKKYVHEKRGHKNKGGNGGQAKAGYTAEQRAGKFNFDNIHGMGLKKVVYQVPPSDVRKAKRAEFNGSGGKEGMRSKFLKMLAKDHEKELREQLGFGDDELKLMRNGKSVPGYNVHHKLPLHGGGKNEFKNFILTPLYPHDQWHHDILDPQIENCMGTGQKKEVMLPWTDDMIYDPKKFGITKDNVKVAPNYTSRVNPNNYPKIYTPEQVANAANRKRELAKFAPKQPNGNKNVIAALVSQKQR
;
A
#
# COMPACT_ATOMS: atom_id res chain seq x y z
N MET A 1 9.59 -39.68 -9.62
CA MET A 1 10.46 -38.55 -9.23
C MET A 1 10.55 -37.63 -10.43
N LEU A 2 9.93 -36.46 -10.36
CA LEU A 2 9.99 -35.43 -11.39
C LEU A 2 10.33 -34.13 -10.67
N GLU A 3 11.52 -33.62 -10.96
CA GLU A 3 12.05 -32.36 -10.46
C GLU A 3 11.15 -31.22 -10.94
N ILE A 4 10.60 -30.47 -9.99
CA ILE A 4 9.82 -29.26 -10.28
C ILE A 4 10.82 -28.11 -10.27
N ASP A 5 11.12 -27.58 -11.46
CA ASP A 5 11.92 -26.38 -11.65
C ASP A 5 11.35 -25.22 -10.81
N PHE A 6 12.07 -24.87 -9.75
CA PHE A 6 11.69 -23.88 -8.74
C PHE A 6 11.90 -22.42 -9.20
N GLU A 7 12.24 -22.20 -10.48
CA GLU A 7 12.72 -20.90 -10.97
C GLU A 7 11.64 -19.91 -11.44
N ALA A 8 10.38 -20.33 -11.58
CA ALA A 8 9.35 -19.46 -12.18
C ALA A 8 8.75 -18.36 -11.26
N ASN A 9 9.12 -18.28 -9.97
CA ASN A 9 8.38 -17.45 -8.99
C ASN A 9 9.09 -16.18 -8.49
N LYS A 10 10.16 -15.71 -9.17
CA LYS A 10 10.93 -14.53 -8.74
C LYS A 10 10.33 -13.16 -9.12
N LYS A 11 9.15 -13.07 -9.73
CA LYS A 11 8.65 -11.82 -10.37
C LYS A 11 7.56 -11.03 -9.61
N TYR A 12 7.42 -11.22 -8.29
CA TYR A 12 6.48 -10.45 -7.45
C TYR A 12 7.16 -9.60 -6.37
N VAL A 13 8.35 -9.12 -6.70
CA VAL A 13 8.93 -7.95 -6.07
C VAL A 13 8.39 -6.75 -6.84
N HIS A 14 7.98 -5.69 -6.14
CA HIS A 14 7.79 -4.37 -6.74
C HIS A 14 9.04 -4.06 -7.56
N GLU A 15 9.00 -4.28 -8.87
CA GLU A 15 10.03 -3.79 -9.77
C GLU A 15 9.86 -2.27 -9.68
N LYS A 16 10.79 -1.59 -8.98
CA LYS A 16 10.95 -0.15 -9.14
C LYS A 16 11.01 0.06 -10.64
N ARG A 17 10.00 0.70 -11.22
CA ARG A 17 10.04 1.12 -12.63
C ARG A 17 11.40 1.79 -12.81
N GLY A 18 12.25 1.21 -13.65
CA GLY A 18 13.55 1.80 -13.94
C GLY A 18 13.33 3.25 -14.32
N HIS A 19 14.07 4.16 -13.70
CA HIS A 19 14.12 5.56 -14.13
C HIS A 19 14.65 5.57 -15.56
N LYS A 20 13.74 5.48 -16.54
CA LYS A 20 14.04 5.96 -17.89
C LYS A 20 14.08 7.48 -17.75
N ASN A 21 15.30 8.03 -17.67
CA ASN A 21 15.56 9.43 -17.97
C ASN A 21 15.06 9.68 -19.39
N LYS A 22 13.80 10.09 -19.52
CA LYS A 22 13.31 10.78 -20.70
C LYS A 22 13.32 12.26 -20.32
N GLY A 23 14.35 12.96 -20.80
CA GLY A 23 14.33 14.42 -20.88
C GLY A 23 13.05 14.84 -21.60
N GLY A 24 12.20 15.56 -20.89
CA GLY A 24 10.90 16.02 -21.35
C GLY A 24 10.59 17.35 -20.67
N ASN A 25 10.63 18.39 -21.48
CA ASN A 25 10.46 19.80 -21.15
C ASN A 25 9.09 20.10 -20.51
N GLY A 26 9.04 21.01 -19.53
CA GLY A 26 7.82 21.77 -19.19
C GLY A 26 6.92 21.29 -18.04
N GLY A 27 7.40 20.44 -17.12
CA GLY A 27 6.64 20.17 -15.89
C GLY A 27 6.72 21.34 -14.91
N GLN A 28 5.58 21.93 -14.52
CA GLN A 28 5.51 22.85 -13.39
C GLN A 28 6.35 22.28 -12.23
N ALA A 29 7.30 23.06 -11.72
CA ALA A 29 8.09 22.66 -10.57
C ALA A 29 7.14 22.22 -9.47
N LYS A 30 7.20 20.95 -9.04
CA LYS A 30 6.39 20.48 -7.91
C LYS A 30 6.74 21.40 -6.74
N ALA A 31 5.76 22.15 -6.23
CA ALA A 31 5.94 22.98 -5.06
C ALA A 31 6.61 22.15 -3.96
N GLY A 32 7.61 22.73 -3.29
CA GLY A 32 8.27 22.12 -2.15
C GLY A 32 7.26 21.78 -1.05
N TYR A 33 7.64 20.92 -0.11
CA TYR A 33 6.84 20.75 1.10
C TYR A 33 6.71 22.07 1.85
N THR A 34 5.57 22.31 2.51
CA THR A 34 5.40 23.51 3.34
C THR A 34 6.18 23.39 4.65
N ALA A 35 6.40 24.52 5.34
CA ALA A 35 7.07 24.50 6.65
C ALA A 35 6.22 23.74 7.69
N GLU A 36 4.90 23.88 7.61
CA GLU A 36 3.92 23.20 8.44
C GLU A 36 3.98 21.69 8.26
N GLN A 37 4.05 21.19 7.02
CA GLN A 37 4.20 19.76 6.73
C GLN A 37 5.51 19.21 7.34
N ARG A 38 6.64 19.92 7.19
CA ARG A 38 7.94 19.49 7.77
C ARG A 38 7.93 19.45 9.30
N ALA A 39 7.10 20.30 9.92
CA ALA A 39 6.90 20.39 11.35
C ALA A 39 5.79 19.44 11.87
N GLY A 40 5.09 18.71 11.00
CA GLY A 40 3.97 17.85 11.38
C GLY A 40 2.73 18.61 11.85
N LYS A 41 2.59 19.88 11.45
CA LYS A 41 1.46 20.76 11.81
C LYS A 41 0.38 20.69 10.74
N PHE A 42 -0.54 19.75 10.90
CA PHE A 42 -1.69 19.57 10.00
C PHE A 42 -2.94 20.25 10.56
N ASN A 43 -3.79 20.80 9.68
CA ASN A 43 -5.07 21.42 10.06
C ASN A 43 -6.23 20.40 10.18
N PHE A 44 -5.91 19.11 10.30
CA PHE A 44 -6.83 17.99 10.38
C PHE A 44 -6.32 16.97 11.40
N ASP A 45 -7.23 16.13 11.90
CA ASP A 45 -6.91 15.05 12.85
C ASP A 45 -6.93 13.66 12.20
N ASN A 46 -7.60 13.53 11.04
CA ASN A 46 -7.77 12.27 10.33
C ASN A 46 -7.57 12.41 8.82
N ILE A 47 -6.95 11.39 8.23
CA ILE A 47 -6.79 11.24 6.78
C ILE A 47 -7.11 9.80 6.35
N HIS A 48 -8.16 9.65 5.56
CA HIS A 48 -8.71 8.40 5.04
C HIS A 48 -8.98 7.35 6.14
N GLY A 49 -9.59 7.79 7.24
CA GLY A 49 -9.94 6.93 8.36
C GLY A 49 -8.79 6.67 9.34
N MET A 50 -7.63 7.27 9.12
CA MET A 50 -6.47 7.17 10.00
C MET A 50 -6.29 8.44 10.83
N GLY A 51 -6.33 8.31 12.14
CA GLY A 51 -6.00 9.41 13.06
C GLY A 51 -4.49 9.70 13.03
N LEU A 52 -4.11 10.96 13.27
CA LEU A 52 -2.70 11.33 13.35
C LEU A 52 -2.13 10.99 14.74
N LYS A 53 -1.16 10.08 14.77
CA LYS A 53 -0.46 9.66 15.98
C LYS A 53 0.97 10.17 15.97
N LYS A 54 1.40 10.81 17.04
CA LYS A 54 2.81 11.15 17.25
C LYS A 54 3.61 9.88 17.56
N VAL A 55 4.68 9.65 16.82
CA VAL A 55 5.59 8.51 17.01
C VAL A 55 7.05 8.94 16.91
N VAL A 56 7.93 8.18 17.55
CA VAL A 56 9.38 8.31 17.35
C VAL A 56 9.77 7.53 16.09
N TYR A 57 10.19 8.25 15.06
CA TYR A 57 10.75 7.69 13.84
C TYR A 57 12.26 7.52 14.03
N GLN A 58 12.73 6.28 14.11
CA GLN A 58 14.16 5.98 14.25
C GLN A 58 14.65 5.20 13.04
N VAL A 59 15.69 5.68 12.38
CA VAL A 59 16.28 5.01 11.21
C VAL A 59 17.16 3.83 11.66
N PRO A 60 16.77 2.57 11.43
CA PRO A 60 17.60 1.43 11.79
C PRO A 60 18.79 1.27 10.80
N PRO A 61 19.82 0.51 11.21
CA PRO A 61 20.88 0.08 10.31
C PRO A 61 20.38 -0.53 9.00
N SER A 62 21.13 -0.31 7.92
CA SER A 62 20.67 -0.65 6.56
C SER A 62 20.49 -2.17 6.34
N ASP A 63 21.35 -2.98 6.96
CA ASP A 63 21.30 -4.44 7.02
C ASP A 63 20.04 -4.93 7.75
N VAL A 64 19.70 -4.32 8.89
CA VAL A 64 18.44 -4.60 9.62
C VAL A 64 17.23 -4.31 8.73
N ARG A 65 17.23 -3.17 8.02
CA ARG A 65 16.14 -2.82 7.09
C ARG A 65 16.04 -3.80 5.92
N LYS A 66 17.18 -4.25 5.37
CA LYS A 66 17.22 -5.26 4.30
C LYS A 66 16.69 -6.61 4.78
N ALA A 67 17.12 -7.06 5.96
CA ALA A 67 16.65 -8.32 6.56
C ALA A 67 15.14 -8.28 6.82
N LYS A 68 14.62 -7.21 7.42
CA LYS A 68 13.17 -7.03 7.61
C LYS A 68 12.41 -6.96 6.28
N ARG A 69 12.99 -6.38 5.23
CA ARG A 69 12.35 -6.37 3.90
C ARG A 69 12.29 -7.78 3.29
N ALA A 70 13.35 -8.57 3.45
CA ALA A 70 13.39 -9.97 3.01
C ALA A 70 12.36 -10.82 3.78
N GLU A 71 12.26 -10.66 5.10
CA GLU A 71 11.24 -11.30 5.93
C GLU A 71 9.82 -10.93 5.51
N PHE A 72 9.58 -9.66 5.18
CA PHE A 72 8.26 -9.20 4.72
C PHE A 72 7.86 -9.83 3.38
N ASN A 73 8.79 -9.81 2.41
CA ASN A 73 8.55 -10.31 1.06
C ASN A 73 8.57 -11.83 0.97
N GLY A 74 9.32 -12.50 1.84
CA GLY A 74 9.74 -13.89 1.68
C GLY A 74 11.04 -13.96 0.86
N SER A 75 11.92 -14.88 1.25
CA SER A 75 13.20 -15.12 0.60
C SER A 75 13.70 -16.54 0.88
N GLY A 76 14.39 -17.17 -0.08
CA GLY A 76 14.98 -18.50 0.11
C GLY A 76 13.94 -19.59 0.41
N GLY A 77 12.82 -19.60 -0.32
CA GLY A 77 11.73 -20.57 -0.13
C GLY A 77 10.85 -20.32 1.10
N LYS A 78 11.18 -19.35 1.96
CA LYS A 78 10.37 -19.00 3.13
C LYS A 78 9.24 -18.06 2.77
N GLU A 79 8.05 -18.37 3.25
CA GLU A 79 6.88 -17.50 3.12
C GLU A 79 7.07 -16.19 3.90
N GLY A 80 6.86 -15.07 3.22
CA GLY A 80 6.96 -13.74 3.81
C GLY A 80 5.76 -13.35 4.68
N MET A 81 5.98 -12.41 5.60
CA MET A 81 4.94 -11.90 6.50
C MET A 81 3.77 -11.24 5.75
N ARG A 82 4.01 -10.65 4.57
CA ARG A 82 2.94 -10.13 3.70
C ARG A 82 1.97 -11.23 3.27
N SER A 83 2.52 -12.36 2.81
CA SER A 83 1.73 -13.51 2.34
C SER A 83 0.87 -14.07 3.47
N LYS A 84 1.48 -14.27 4.65
CA LYS A 84 0.79 -14.76 5.85
C LYS A 84 -0.35 -13.84 6.27
N PHE A 85 -0.13 -12.52 6.25
CA PHE A 85 -1.16 -11.54 6.57
C PHE A 85 -2.35 -11.60 5.61
N LEU A 86 -2.10 -11.68 4.30
CA LEU A 86 -3.17 -11.78 3.30
C LEU A 86 -3.98 -13.08 3.45
N LYS A 87 -3.32 -14.21 3.73
CA LYS A 87 -3.98 -15.48 3.99
C LYS A 87 -4.84 -15.43 5.26
N MET A 88 -4.34 -14.81 6.32
CA MET A 88 -5.08 -14.59 7.55
C MET A 88 -6.34 -13.75 7.28
N LEU A 89 -6.22 -12.61 6.58
CA LEU A 89 -7.38 -11.79 6.23
C LEU A 89 -8.41 -12.56 5.40
N ALA A 90 -7.99 -13.35 4.42
CA ALA A 90 -8.91 -14.12 3.59
C ALA A 90 -9.56 -15.31 4.32
N LYS A 91 -9.01 -15.74 5.44
CA LYS A 91 -9.55 -16.84 6.25
C LYS A 91 -10.46 -16.30 7.36
N ASP A 92 -9.98 -15.30 8.09
CA ASP A 92 -10.57 -14.87 9.35
C ASP A 92 -11.40 -13.58 9.21
N HIS A 93 -11.24 -12.84 8.10
CA HIS A 93 -11.91 -11.56 7.83
C HIS A 93 -12.56 -11.49 6.43
N GLU A 94 -13.00 -12.65 5.89
CA GLU A 94 -13.61 -12.71 4.57
C GLU A 94 -14.85 -11.82 4.46
N LYS A 95 -15.66 -11.76 5.53
CA LYS A 95 -16.87 -10.94 5.57
C LYS A 95 -16.53 -9.46 5.38
N GLU A 96 -15.56 -8.95 6.12
CA GLU A 96 -15.12 -7.56 6.05
C GLU A 96 -14.51 -7.23 4.69
N LEU A 97 -13.73 -8.15 4.09
CA LEU A 97 -13.20 -7.97 2.73
C LEU A 97 -14.32 -7.85 1.68
N ARG A 98 -15.40 -8.63 1.83
CA ARG A 98 -16.57 -8.58 0.95
C ARG A 98 -17.39 -7.31 1.20
N GLU A 99 -17.67 -6.96 2.44
CA GLU A 99 -18.56 -5.85 2.79
C GLU A 99 -17.89 -4.47 2.62
N GLN A 100 -16.62 -4.34 3.00
CA GLN A 100 -15.90 -3.06 2.98
C GLN A 100 -15.21 -2.81 1.64
N LEU A 101 -14.55 -3.83 1.08
CA LEU A 101 -13.76 -3.70 -0.17
C LEU A 101 -14.47 -4.32 -1.38
N GLY A 102 -15.61 -4.98 -1.15
CA GLY A 102 -16.42 -5.56 -2.21
C GLY A 102 -15.82 -6.82 -2.83
N PHE A 103 -14.77 -7.42 -2.26
CA PHE A 103 -14.00 -8.51 -2.89
C PHE A 103 -14.90 -9.70 -3.28
N GLY A 104 -14.69 -10.20 -4.49
CA GLY A 104 -15.30 -11.43 -4.97
C GLY A 104 -14.39 -12.64 -4.76
N ASP A 105 -14.84 -13.78 -5.26
CA ASP A 105 -14.13 -15.06 -5.08
C ASP A 105 -12.74 -15.07 -5.71
N ASP A 106 -12.60 -14.38 -6.85
CA ASP A 106 -11.33 -14.25 -7.56
C ASP A 106 -10.29 -13.47 -6.74
N GLU A 107 -10.68 -12.35 -6.14
CA GLU A 107 -9.81 -11.58 -5.25
C GLU A 107 -9.43 -12.37 -4.01
N LEU A 108 -10.40 -13.05 -3.39
CA LEU A 108 -10.15 -13.88 -2.21
C LEU A 108 -9.25 -15.08 -2.53
N LYS A 109 -9.38 -15.67 -3.72
CA LYS A 109 -8.48 -16.72 -4.19
C LYS A 109 -7.04 -16.23 -4.30
N LEU A 110 -6.80 -14.98 -4.72
CA LEU A 110 -5.45 -14.39 -4.71
C LEU A 110 -4.90 -14.30 -3.29
N MET A 111 -5.71 -13.78 -2.36
CA MET A 111 -5.29 -13.59 -0.97
C MET A 111 -5.05 -14.91 -0.23
N ARG A 112 -5.86 -15.94 -0.46
CA ARG A 112 -5.65 -17.31 0.04
C ARG A 112 -4.33 -17.92 -0.48
N ASN A 113 -3.87 -17.46 -1.65
CA ASN A 113 -2.55 -17.80 -2.20
C ASN A 113 -1.44 -16.83 -1.75
N GLY A 114 -1.70 -15.92 -0.81
CA GLY A 114 -0.72 -14.96 -0.30
C GLY A 114 -0.40 -13.81 -1.25
N LYS A 115 -1.23 -13.58 -2.28
CA LYS A 115 -1.04 -12.55 -3.29
C LYS A 115 -1.97 -11.37 -3.06
N SER A 116 -1.45 -10.15 -3.18
CA SER A 116 -2.26 -8.94 -3.10
C SER A 116 -3.20 -8.86 -4.30
N VAL A 117 -4.41 -8.34 -4.07
CA VAL A 117 -5.32 -7.93 -5.13
C VAL A 117 -4.71 -6.74 -5.88
N PRO A 118 -4.76 -6.68 -7.22
CA PRO A 118 -4.29 -5.52 -7.98
C PRO A 118 -4.86 -4.20 -7.44
N GLY A 119 -4.05 -3.14 -7.37
CA GLY A 119 -4.51 -1.86 -6.82
C GLY A 119 -4.62 -1.78 -5.29
N TYR A 120 -4.37 -2.89 -4.58
CA TYR A 120 -4.22 -2.93 -3.13
C TYR A 120 -2.78 -3.30 -2.73
N ASN A 121 -2.39 -2.89 -1.53
CA ASN A 121 -1.11 -3.27 -0.93
C ASN A 121 -1.25 -3.50 0.58
N VAL A 122 -0.32 -4.29 1.12
CA VAL A 122 -0.13 -4.41 2.57
C VAL A 122 0.85 -3.33 2.99
N HIS A 123 0.35 -2.36 3.74
CA HIS A 123 1.09 -1.20 4.21
C HIS A 123 1.57 -1.41 5.65
N HIS A 124 2.80 -0.99 5.94
CA HIS A 124 3.30 -0.86 7.30
C HIS A 124 2.87 0.48 7.89
N LYS A 125 2.04 0.49 8.94
CA LYS A 125 1.57 1.70 9.64
C LYS A 125 2.75 2.54 10.15
N LEU A 126 3.70 1.91 10.85
CA LEU A 126 5.06 2.42 11.05
C LEU A 126 5.98 1.78 10.00
N PRO A 127 6.54 2.55 9.06
CA PRO A 127 7.42 1.99 8.02
C PRO A 127 8.69 1.34 8.60
N LEU A 128 9.19 0.32 7.91
CA LEU A 128 10.46 -0.34 8.26
C LEU A 128 11.65 0.64 8.32
N HIS A 129 11.61 1.71 7.51
CA HIS A 129 12.63 2.76 7.52
C HIS A 129 12.62 3.58 8.83
N GLY A 130 11.47 3.69 9.50
CA GLY A 130 11.31 4.38 10.78
C GLY A 130 11.31 3.47 11.99
N GLY A 131 11.80 2.23 11.86
CA GLY A 131 11.87 1.27 12.97
C GLY A 131 10.68 0.31 13.06
N GLY A 132 9.75 0.37 12.11
CA GLY A 132 8.62 -0.55 12.00
C GLY A 132 9.00 -2.03 12.06
N LYS A 133 8.05 -2.85 12.51
CA LYS A 133 8.21 -4.31 12.64
C LYS A 133 7.29 -5.06 11.67
N ASN A 134 7.64 -6.30 11.37
CA ASN A 134 6.83 -7.20 10.56
C ASN A 134 5.81 -7.95 11.43
N GLU A 135 4.87 -7.20 11.99
CA GLU A 135 3.83 -7.72 12.87
C GLU A 135 2.47 -7.35 12.30
N PHE A 136 1.46 -8.24 12.40
CA PHE A 136 0.14 -8.01 11.79
C PHE A 136 -0.53 -6.73 12.31
N LYS A 137 -0.36 -6.39 13.60
CA LYS A 137 -0.85 -5.13 14.16
C LYS A 137 -0.27 -3.88 13.48
N ASN A 138 0.93 -3.99 12.90
CA ASN A 138 1.59 -2.92 12.14
C ASN A 138 1.20 -2.95 10.65
N PHE A 139 0.32 -3.85 10.22
CA PHE A 139 -0.09 -3.97 8.83
C PHE A 139 -1.53 -3.50 8.63
N ILE A 140 -1.80 -3.00 7.43
CA ILE A 140 -3.14 -2.75 6.93
C ILE A 140 -3.21 -3.08 5.44
N LEU A 141 -4.29 -3.72 4.99
CA LEU A 141 -4.62 -3.84 3.56
C LEU A 141 -5.32 -2.56 3.10
N THR A 142 -4.73 -1.86 2.12
CA THR A 142 -5.19 -0.55 1.67
C THR A 142 -5.11 -0.40 0.14
N PRO A 143 -5.98 0.40 -0.50
CA PRO A 143 -5.79 0.84 -1.87
C PRO A 143 -4.51 1.68 -2.01
N LEU A 144 -3.94 1.70 -3.23
CA LEU A 144 -2.69 2.40 -3.53
C LEU A 144 -2.75 3.93 -3.38
N TYR A 145 -3.91 4.55 -3.62
CA TYR A 145 -4.01 6.01 -3.55
C TYR A 145 -3.89 6.56 -2.11
N PRO A 146 -4.73 6.14 -1.13
CA PRO A 146 -4.53 6.52 0.27
C PRO A 146 -3.14 6.15 0.80
N HIS A 147 -2.64 4.96 0.41
CA HIS A 147 -1.29 4.51 0.75
C HIS A 147 -0.20 5.53 0.37
N ASP A 148 -0.22 5.99 -0.87
CA ASP A 148 0.79 6.93 -1.36
C ASP A 148 0.60 8.32 -0.75
N GLN A 149 -0.63 8.75 -0.44
CA GLN A 149 -0.88 10.01 0.27
C GLN A 149 -0.29 10.00 1.69
N TRP A 150 -0.46 8.91 2.44
CA TRP A 150 0.12 8.81 3.79
C TRP A 150 1.64 8.93 3.77
N HIS A 151 2.33 8.38 2.77
CA HIS A 151 3.78 8.56 2.63
C HIS A 151 4.14 9.97 2.16
N HIS A 152 3.63 10.38 0.99
CA HIS A 152 4.13 11.54 0.28
C HIS A 152 3.61 12.87 0.82
N ASP A 153 2.41 12.91 1.37
CA ASP A 153 1.82 14.16 1.86
C ASP A 153 2.06 14.35 3.36
N ILE A 154 2.20 13.26 4.12
CA ILE A 154 2.31 13.30 5.59
C ILE A 154 3.73 12.99 6.05
N LEU A 155 4.25 11.80 5.77
CA LEU A 155 5.51 11.33 6.36
C LEU A 155 6.75 11.96 5.72
N ASP A 156 6.91 11.83 4.40
CA ASP A 156 8.07 12.29 3.65
C ASP A 156 8.50 13.74 3.97
N PRO A 157 7.58 14.73 4.05
CA PRO A 157 7.95 16.09 4.47
C PRO A 157 8.65 16.14 5.84
N GLN A 158 8.18 15.34 6.79
CA GLN A 158 8.68 15.37 8.16
C GLN A 158 10.07 14.72 8.27
N ILE A 159 10.40 13.77 7.41
CA ILE A 159 11.66 13.00 7.49
C ILE A 159 12.69 13.38 6.43
N GLU A 160 12.43 14.38 5.57
CA GLU A 160 13.34 14.85 4.51
C GLU A 160 14.78 15.05 5.02
N ASN A 161 14.92 15.58 6.25
CA ASN A 161 16.22 15.83 6.90
C ASN A 161 16.58 14.83 8.02
N CYS A 162 15.88 13.68 8.10
CA CYS A 162 16.06 12.64 9.12
C CYS A 162 16.17 11.25 8.47
N MET A 163 17.19 11.09 7.62
CA MET A 163 17.40 9.89 6.79
C MET A 163 18.67 9.09 7.14
N GLY A 164 19.52 9.61 8.04
CA GLY A 164 20.75 8.96 8.46
C GLY A 164 20.51 7.83 9.47
N THR A 165 21.26 6.73 9.36
CA THR A 165 21.21 5.62 10.34
C THR A 165 21.39 6.14 11.77
N GLY A 166 20.53 5.70 12.69
CA GLY A 166 20.55 6.10 14.09
C GLY A 166 19.85 7.43 14.40
N GLN A 167 19.55 8.25 13.38
CA GLN A 167 18.78 9.48 13.57
C GLN A 167 17.37 9.16 14.05
N LYS A 168 16.85 10.08 14.88
CA LYS A 168 15.52 10.00 15.49
C LYS A 168 14.81 11.33 15.31
N LYS A 169 13.51 11.28 15.01
CA LYS A 169 12.63 12.46 15.00
C LYS A 169 11.23 12.07 15.43
N GLU A 170 10.58 12.93 16.20
CA GLU A 170 9.14 12.80 16.43
C GLU A 170 8.38 13.26 15.20
N VAL A 171 7.47 12.41 14.70
CA VAL A 171 6.66 12.69 13.51
C VAL A 171 5.21 12.32 13.77
N MET A 172 4.29 12.96 13.06
CA MET A 172 2.89 12.55 12.99
C MET A 172 2.74 11.51 11.89
N LEU A 173 2.16 10.35 12.22
CA LEU A 173 1.82 9.30 11.27
C LEU A 173 0.30 9.06 11.23
N PRO A 174 -0.28 8.82 10.05
CA PRO A 174 -1.60 8.21 9.95
C PRO A 174 -1.58 6.83 10.63
N TRP A 175 -2.47 6.63 11.60
CA TRP A 175 -2.57 5.41 12.40
C TRP A 175 -4.02 4.94 12.54
N THR A 176 -4.20 3.63 12.54
CA THR A 176 -5.43 2.94 12.91
C THR A 176 -5.07 1.57 13.48
N ASP A 177 -5.92 1.00 14.31
CA ASP A 177 -5.78 -0.40 14.75
C ASP A 177 -6.45 -1.37 13.77
N ASP A 178 -7.26 -0.85 12.83
CA ASP A 178 -7.89 -1.63 11.76
C ASP A 178 -6.83 -2.32 10.88
N MET A 179 -7.14 -3.54 10.43
CA MET A 179 -6.30 -4.33 9.51
C MET A 179 -6.76 -4.20 8.05
N ILE A 180 -7.98 -3.72 7.82
CA ILE A 180 -8.59 -3.52 6.51
C ILE A 180 -9.00 -2.05 6.41
N TYR A 181 -8.64 -1.41 5.31
CA TYR A 181 -9.07 -0.04 5.02
C TYR A 181 -10.58 0.04 4.82
N ASP A 182 -11.23 1.03 5.44
CA ASP A 182 -12.66 1.29 5.28
C ASP A 182 -12.90 2.48 4.33
N PRO A 183 -13.41 2.26 3.10
CA PRO A 183 -13.72 3.33 2.17
C PRO A 183 -14.72 4.36 2.70
N LYS A 184 -15.59 3.99 3.65
CA LYS A 184 -16.57 4.93 4.26
C LYS A 184 -15.90 6.04 5.04
N LYS A 185 -14.68 5.81 5.52
CA LYS A 185 -13.86 6.80 6.22
C LYS A 185 -12.97 7.62 5.28
N PHE A 186 -13.15 7.50 3.96
CA PHE A 186 -12.36 8.26 3.00
C PHE A 186 -12.62 9.77 3.12
N GLY A 187 -11.54 10.53 3.29
CA GLY A 187 -11.56 11.99 3.32
C GLY A 187 -10.51 12.52 4.27
N ILE A 188 -10.42 13.84 4.38
CA ILE A 188 -9.61 14.51 5.40
C ILE A 188 -10.59 15.24 6.31
N THR A 189 -10.51 15.00 7.62
CA THR A 189 -11.45 15.57 8.58
C THR A 189 -10.76 16.22 9.76
N LYS A 190 -11.43 17.20 10.33
CA LYS A 190 -11.12 17.78 11.64
C LYS A 190 -12.41 17.79 12.45
N ASP A 191 -12.39 17.23 13.66
CA ASP A 191 -13.57 17.16 14.52
C ASP A 191 -14.77 16.50 13.81
N ASN A 192 -14.50 15.44 13.02
CA ASN A 192 -15.44 14.74 12.13
C ASN A 192 -16.04 15.56 10.97
N VAL A 193 -15.57 16.79 10.74
CA VAL A 193 -15.98 17.63 9.61
C VAL A 193 -14.95 17.55 8.49
N LYS A 194 -15.40 17.38 7.23
CA LYS A 194 -14.49 17.38 6.07
C LYS A 194 -13.80 18.73 5.92
N VAL A 195 -12.47 18.72 5.75
CA VAL A 195 -11.65 19.93 5.56
C VAL A 195 -10.69 19.76 4.40
N ALA A 196 -10.29 20.87 3.79
CA ALA A 196 -9.16 20.89 2.88
C ALA A 196 -7.84 20.88 3.68
N PRO A 197 -6.84 20.09 3.29
CA PRO A 197 -5.55 20.11 3.97
C PRO A 197 -4.84 21.45 3.75
N ASN A 198 -4.01 21.85 4.71
CA ASN A 198 -3.14 23.04 4.62
C ASN A 198 -1.92 22.85 3.67
N TYR A 199 -2.04 21.96 2.69
CA TYR A 199 -1.02 21.66 1.69
C TYR A 199 -1.66 21.20 0.38
N THR A 200 -0.90 21.29 -0.72
CA THR A 200 -1.29 20.68 -2.00
C THR A 200 -0.74 19.25 -2.05
N SER A 201 -1.63 18.27 -2.27
CA SER A 201 -1.21 16.87 -2.38
C SER A 201 -0.21 16.67 -3.53
N ARG A 202 0.85 15.89 -3.27
CA ARG A 202 1.82 15.45 -4.28
C ARG A 202 1.39 14.20 -5.04
N VAL A 203 0.27 13.61 -4.63
CA VAL A 203 -0.27 12.37 -5.18
C VAL A 203 -1.43 12.69 -6.10
N ASN A 204 -1.23 12.47 -7.40
CA ASN A 204 -2.30 12.66 -8.37
C ASN A 204 -3.24 11.44 -8.37
N PRO A 205 -4.52 11.57 -7.97
CA PRO A 205 -5.46 10.47 -7.91
C PRO A 205 -5.70 9.77 -9.26
N ASN A 206 -5.39 10.40 -10.39
CA ASN A 206 -5.57 9.82 -11.72
C ASN A 206 -4.54 8.74 -12.06
N ASN A 207 -3.47 8.63 -11.28
CA ASN A 207 -2.45 7.59 -11.45
C ASN A 207 -2.82 6.26 -10.78
N TYR A 208 -4.01 6.18 -10.14
CA TYR A 208 -4.41 5.08 -9.29
C TYR A 208 -5.76 4.51 -9.70
N PRO A 209 -6.02 3.22 -9.42
CA PRO A 209 -7.34 2.65 -9.63
C PRO A 209 -8.35 3.33 -8.72
N LYS A 210 -9.51 3.68 -9.27
CA LYS A 210 -10.60 4.36 -8.55
C LYS A 210 -11.39 3.34 -7.73
N ILE A 211 -10.83 2.92 -6.60
CA ILE A 211 -11.33 1.83 -5.70
C ILE A 211 -11.14 2.15 -4.20
N TYR A 212 -11.24 3.42 -3.81
CA TYR A 212 -10.91 3.89 -2.45
C TYR A 212 -12.01 4.71 -1.77
N THR A 213 -13.14 4.93 -2.45
CA THR A 213 -14.37 5.54 -1.91
C THR A 213 -15.51 4.53 -1.90
N PRO A 214 -16.58 4.74 -1.10
CA PRO A 214 -17.71 3.83 -1.04
C PRO A 214 -18.38 3.65 -2.40
N GLU A 215 -18.58 4.74 -3.14
CA GLU A 215 -19.26 4.74 -4.45
C GLU A 215 -18.45 3.96 -5.48
N GLN A 216 -17.13 4.13 -5.46
CA GLN A 216 -16.21 3.39 -6.32
C GLN A 216 -16.19 1.90 -6.02
N VAL A 217 -16.26 1.53 -4.74
CA VAL A 217 -16.20 0.13 -4.30
C VAL A 217 -17.52 -0.60 -4.55
N ALA A 218 -18.65 0.08 -4.35
CA ALA A 218 -19.99 -0.47 -4.60
C ALA A 218 -20.23 -0.81 -6.08
N ASN A 219 -19.60 -0.08 -7.01
CA ASN A 219 -19.72 -0.36 -8.43
C ASN A 219 -18.79 -1.50 -8.88
N ALA A 220 -19.31 -2.74 -8.85
CA ALA A 220 -18.57 -3.95 -9.21
C ALA A 220 -17.97 -3.91 -10.63
N ALA A 221 -18.71 -3.38 -11.62
CA ALA A 221 -18.23 -3.27 -13.00
C ALA A 221 -17.06 -2.27 -13.11
N ASN A 222 -17.16 -1.12 -12.44
CA ASN A 222 -16.06 -0.17 -12.34
C ASN A 222 -14.85 -0.81 -11.66
N ARG A 223 -15.02 -1.46 -10.51
CA ARG A 223 -13.89 -2.08 -9.81
C ARG A 223 -13.18 -3.10 -10.70
N LYS A 224 -13.91 -4.01 -11.35
CA LYS A 224 -13.31 -5.02 -12.24
C LYS A 224 -12.47 -4.37 -13.33
N ARG A 225 -12.96 -3.28 -13.93
CA ARG A 225 -12.22 -2.49 -14.92
C ARG A 225 -10.98 -1.82 -14.33
N GLU A 226 -11.10 -1.18 -13.17
CA GLU A 226 -9.99 -0.50 -12.50
C GLU A 226 -8.90 -1.49 -12.06
N LEU A 227 -9.27 -2.63 -11.47
CA LEU A 227 -8.35 -3.70 -11.09
C LEU A 227 -7.61 -4.26 -12.30
N ALA A 228 -8.30 -4.44 -13.44
CA ALA A 228 -7.69 -4.94 -14.67
C ALA A 228 -6.59 -4.02 -15.24
N LYS A 229 -6.71 -2.69 -15.07
CA LYS A 229 -5.67 -1.73 -15.50
C LYS A 229 -4.33 -1.92 -14.78
N PHE A 230 -4.37 -2.43 -13.54
CA PHE A 230 -3.22 -2.60 -12.67
C PHE A 230 -2.82 -4.07 -12.48
N ALA A 231 -3.50 -4.98 -13.16
CA ALA A 231 -3.14 -6.38 -13.18
C ALA A 231 -1.84 -6.59 -13.98
N PRO A 232 -0.92 -7.48 -13.54
CA PRO A 232 0.32 -7.74 -14.25
C PRO A 232 0.07 -8.24 -15.68
N LYS A 233 0.74 -7.69 -16.69
CA LYS A 233 0.61 -8.20 -18.06
C LYS A 233 1.20 -9.61 -18.18
N GLN A 234 0.51 -10.53 -18.84
CA GLN A 234 1.09 -11.83 -19.20
C GLN A 234 2.26 -11.63 -20.17
N PRO A 235 3.30 -12.48 -20.12
CA PRO A 235 4.42 -12.40 -21.07
C PRO A 235 4.00 -12.57 -22.53
N ASN A 236 2.84 -13.19 -22.81
CA ASN A 236 2.40 -13.56 -24.16
C ASN A 236 1.14 -12.82 -24.65
N GLY A 237 0.94 -11.56 -24.27
CA GLY A 237 -0.04 -10.68 -24.94
C GLY A 237 -1.53 -10.97 -24.74
N ASN A 238 -1.92 -12.09 -24.11
CA ASN A 238 -3.33 -12.40 -23.87
C ASN A 238 -3.88 -11.75 -22.58
N LYS A 239 -5.10 -11.21 -22.70
CA LYS A 239 -5.77 -10.35 -21.72
C LYS A 239 -6.22 -11.14 -20.47
N ASN A 240 -6.13 -10.44 -19.33
CA ASN A 240 -6.76 -10.68 -18.02
C ASN A 240 -6.17 -11.76 -17.09
N VAL A 241 -5.52 -11.26 -16.03
CA VAL A 241 -4.88 -12.01 -14.93
C VAL A 241 -5.88 -12.71 -14.01
N ILE A 242 -7.09 -12.16 -13.89
CA ILE A 242 -8.09 -12.74 -12.99
C ILE A 242 -8.49 -14.14 -13.47
N ALA A 243 -8.74 -14.33 -14.78
CA ALA A 243 -9.02 -15.65 -15.34
C ALA A 243 -7.79 -16.60 -15.33
N ALA A 244 -6.59 -16.08 -15.63
CA ALA A 244 -5.39 -16.91 -15.76
C ALA A 244 -4.84 -17.43 -14.41
N LEU A 245 -4.96 -16.67 -13.31
CA LEU A 245 -4.57 -17.15 -11.97
C LEU A 245 -5.60 -18.11 -11.37
N VAL A 246 -6.83 -18.14 -11.90
CA VAL A 246 -7.89 -19.08 -11.47
C VAL A 246 -7.76 -20.44 -12.16
N SER A 247 -7.17 -20.50 -13.36
CA SER A 247 -7.06 -21.72 -14.19
C SER A 247 -6.06 -22.77 -13.72
N GLN A 248 -5.16 -22.47 -12.76
CA GLN A 248 -4.21 -23.48 -12.24
C GLN A 248 -4.81 -24.28 -11.07
N LYS A 249 -5.77 -25.16 -11.40
CA LYS A 249 -6.05 -26.49 -10.79
C LYS A 249 -7.40 -27.00 -11.29
N GLN A 250 -7.41 -27.52 -12.50
CA GLN A 250 -8.32 -28.55 -12.99
C GLN A 250 -7.55 -29.39 -14.00
N ARG A 251 -6.56 -30.12 -13.52
CA ARG A 251 -6.03 -31.38 -14.07
C ARG A 251 -5.44 -32.16 -12.91
#